data_AF-A0AB36YUY7-F1
#
_entry.id   AF-A0AB36YUY7-F1
#
_cell.length_a   1.000
_cell.length_b   1.000
_cell.length_c   1.000
_cell.angle_alpha   90.00
_cell.angle_beta   90.00
_cell.angle_gamma   90.00
#
_symmetry.space_group_name_H-M   'P 1'
#
loop_
_entity.id
_entity.type
_entity.pdbx_description
1 polymer ?
#
loop_
_entity_poly.entity_id
_entity_poly.type
_entity_poly.pdbx_seq_one_letter_code
_entity_poly.pdbx_strand_id
1 'polypeptide(L)'
;MRLLIVQVLAALLFAGSTWFLIDSVLEQRDTARLERDQALSERDAAIRIANQTAERLAQAAANDHKHIEELSNALKANQDLRTSVGTGDQRLFVQASCPAATVHADSAGTGLADAGAPELAANARPDYFTLRDQLAVSKQMILGLQDHVRSFCTTQPTTTGTAP
;
A
#
# COMPACT_ATOMS: atom_id res chain seq x y z
N MET A 1 81.80 -20.02 30.19
CA MET A 1 80.91 -20.65 29.17
C MET A 1 79.55 -21.04 29.76
N ARG A 2 79.48 -21.83 30.85
CA ARG A 2 78.20 -22.22 31.49
C ARG A 2 77.28 -21.05 31.90
N LEU A 3 77.82 -19.98 32.48
CA LEU A 3 77.02 -18.82 32.94
C LEU A 3 76.35 -18.04 31.78
N LEU A 4 77.06 -17.86 30.66
CA LEU A 4 76.55 -17.18 29.47
C LEU A 4 75.42 -17.98 28.81
N ILE A 5 75.54 -19.30 28.77
CA ILE A 5 74.49 -20.19 28.24
C ILE A 5 73.20 -20.04 29.07
N VAL A 6 73.32 -20.01 30.41
CA VAL A 6 72.16 -19.85 31.30
C VAL A 6 71.48 -18.48 31.11
N GLN A 7 72.25 -17.40 30.94
CA GLN A 7 71.68 -16.06 30.71
C GLN A 7 70.94 -15.96 29.37
N VAL A 8 71.49 -16.54 28.29
CA VAL A 8 70.83 -16.55 26.97
C VAL A 8 69.55 -17.37 27.01
N LEU A 9 69.56 -18.53 27.66
CA LEU A 9 68.36 -19.35 27.82
C LEU A 9 67.28 -18.63 28.64
N ALA A 10 67.65 -17.95 29.73
CA ALA A 10 66.72 -17.16 30.52
C ALA A 10 66.09 -16.02 29.70
N ALA A 11 66.89 -15.31 28.89
CA ALA A 11 66.38 -14.25 28.02
C ALA A 11 65.42 -14.77 26.95
N LEU A 12 65.71 -15.92 26.33
CA LEU A 12 64.84 -16.56 25.35
C LEU A 12 63.52 -17.02 25.96
N LEU A 13 63.54 -17.59 27.16
CA LEU A 13 62.32 -17.98 27.88
C LEU A 13 61.46 -16.76 28.22
N PHE A 14 62.09 -15.65 28.63
CA PHE A 14 61.36 -14.41 28.94
C PHE A 14 60.75 -13.78 27.68
N ALA A 15 61.49 -13.75 26.56
CA ALA A 15 60.97 -13.25 25.29
C ALA A 15 59.81 -14.12 24.79
N GLY A 16 59.93 -15.45 24.88
CA GLY A 16 58.88 -16.39 24.49
C GLY A 16 57.62 -16.28 25.35
N SER A 17 57.76 -16.15 26.67
CA SER A 17 56.61 -15.97 27.56
C SER A 17 55.89 -14.63 27.30
N THR A 18 56.66 -13.56 27.07
CA THR A 18 56.09 -12.24 26.76
C THR A 18 55.34 -12.27 25.42
N TRP A 19 55.90 -12.92 24.40
CA TRP A 19 55.24 -13.09 23.12
C TRP A 19 53.93 -13.89 23.24
N PHE A 20 53.93 -15.00 23.97
CA PHE A 20 52.74 -15.82 24.20
C PHE A 20 51.63 -15.06 24.94
N LEU A 21 51.99 -14.25 25.94
CA LEU A 21 51.03 -13.39 26.65
C LEU A 21 50.43 -12.32 25.72
N ILE A 22 51.23 -11.72 24.85
CA ILE A 22 50.74 -10.75 23.87
C ILE A 22 49.78 -11.42 22.86
N ASP A 23 50.16 -12.59 22.34
CA ASP A 23 49.38 -13.34 21.36
C ASP A 23 48.00 -13.73 21.91
N SER A 24 47.95 -14.29 23.11
CA SER A 24 46.69 -14.63 23.79
C SER A 24 45.78 -13.42 24.06
N VAL A 25 46.34 -12.25 24.39
CA VAL A 25 45.57 -11.01 24.58
C VAL A 25 45.05 -10.47 23.25
N LEU A 26 45.83 -10.57 22.18
CA LEU A 26 45.41 -10.18 20.83
C LEU A 26 44.25 -11.06 20.34
N GLU A 27 44.35 -12.38 20.53
CA GLU A 27 43.31 -13.32 20.15
C GLU A 27 41.99 -13.02 20.89
N GLN A 28 42.02 -12.79 22.21
CA GLN A 28 40.84 -12.39 22.99
C GLN A 28 40.21 -11.07 22.51
N ARG A 29 41.03 -10.10 22.13
CA ARG A 29 40.54 -8.81 21.62
C ARG A 29 39.89 -8.99 20.26
N ASP A 30 40.47 -9.81 19.40
CA ASP A 30 39.99 -10.02 18.04
C ASP A 30 38.69 -10.84 18.03
N THR A 31 38.54 -11.82 18.93
CA THR A 31 37.26 -12.52 19.15
C THR A 31 36.19 -11.56 19.69
N ALA A 32 36.48 -10.75 20.70
CA ALA A 32 35.54 -9.76 21.23
C ALA A 32 35.13 -8.72 20.17
N ARG A 33 36.05 -8.32 19.29
CA ARG A 33 35.74 -7.42 18.17
C ARG A 33 34.81 -8.08 17.16
N LEU A 34 35.06 -9.34 16.82
CA LEU A 34 34.25 -10.11 15.90
C LEU A 34 32.81 -10.26 16.41
N GLU A 35 32.63 -10.64 17.68
CA GLU A 35 31.30 -10.75 18.30
C GLU A 35 30.57 -9.41 18.30
N ARG A 36 31.27 -8.32 18.60
CA ARG A 36 30.70 -6.97 18.57
C ARG A 36 30.33 -6.54 17.15
N ASP A 37 31.17 -6.79 16.15
CA ASP A 37 30.87 -6.47 14.75
C ASP A 37 29.69 -7.29 14.23
N GLN A 38 29.60 -8.57 14.63
CA GLN A 38 28.45 -9.41 14.33
C GLN A 38 27.17 -8.83 14.96
N ALA A 39 27.19 -8.52 16.26
CA ALA A 39 26.04 -7.94 16.96
C ALA A 39 25.60 -6.60 16.36
N LEU A 40 26.55 -5.75 15.94
CA LEU A 40 26.25 -4.49 15.24
C LEU A 40 25.59 -4.75 13.89
N SER A 41 26.09 -5.72 13.11
CA SER A 41 25.53 -6.05 11.81
C SER A 41 24.10 -6.58 11.89
N GLU A 42 23.80 -7.41 12.89
CA GLU A 42 22.46 -7.94 13.17
C GLU A 42 21.51 -6.84 13.62
N ARG A 43 21.97 -5.97 14.52
CA ARG A 43 21.21 -4.81 14.99
C ARG A 43 20.90 -3.85 13.83
N ASP A 44 21.88 -3.53 13.00
CA ASP A 44 21.67 -2.64 11.86
C ASP A 44 20.76 -3.28 10.81
N ALA A 45 20.82 -4.59 10.61
CA ALA A 45 19.86 -5.32 9.77
C ALA A 45 18.43 -5.21 10.31
N ALA A 46 18.24 -5.39 11.62
CA ALA A 46 16.94 -5.24 12.27
C ALA A 46 16.39 -3.81 12.13
N ILE A 47 17.23 -2.79 12.32
CA ILE A 47 16.84 -1.37 12.15
C ILE A 47 16.44 -1.09 10.70
N ARG A 48 17.20 -1.59 9.71
CA ARG A 48 16.84 -1.41 8.29
C ARG A 48 15.48 -2.01 7.98
N ILE A 49 15.20 -3.21 8.47
CA ILE A 49 13.89 -3.86 8.28
C ILE A 49 12.78 -3.04 8.97
N ALA A 50 13.00 -2.61 10.21
CA ALA A 50 12.04 -1.82 10.97
C ALA A 50 11.71 -0.47 10.30
N ASN A 51 12.72 0.22 9.75
CA ASN A 51 12.51 1.47 9.03
C ASN A 51 11.73 1.24 7.74
N GLN A 52 12.09 0.21 6.97
CA GLN A 52 11.40 -0.13 5.72
C GLN A 52 9.93 -0.50 5.97
N THR A 53 9.63 -1.24 7.05
CA THR A 53 8.24 -1.57 7.40
C THR A 53 7.48 -0.34 7.90
N ALA A 54 8.11 0.53 8.68
CA ALA A 54 7.49 1.77 9.14
C ALA A 54 7.10 2.70 7.98
N GLU A 55 7.98 2.87 6.99
CA GLU A 55 7.69 3.66 5.78
C GLU A 55 6.47 3.11 5.01
N ARG A 56 6.40 1.79 4.84
CA ARG A 56 5.27 1.13 4.17
C ARG A 56 3.96 1.29 4.93
N LEU A 57 4.00 1.21 6.26
CA LEU A 57 2.83 1.44 7.10
C LEU A 57 2.36 2.90 7.01
N ALA A 58 3.29 3.86 7.01
CA ALA A 58 2.96 5.27 6.82
C ALA A 58 2.31 5.52 5.45
N GLN A 59 2.85 4.90 4.38
CA GLN A 59 2.26 4.98 3.05
C GLN A 59 0.86 4.35 2.99
N ALA A 60 0.66 3.19 3.64
CA ALA A 60 -0.63 2.53 3.71
C ALA A 60 -1.68 3.41 4.42
N ALA A 61 -1.30 4.05 5.53
CA ALA A 61 -2.18 4.98 6.24
C ALA A 61 -2.56 6.20 5.40
N ALA A 62 -1.62 6.75 4.63
CA ALA A 62 -1.89 7.86 3.72
C ALA A 62 -2.86 7.46 2.59
N ASN A 63 -2.69 6.26 2.01
CA ASN A 63 -3.59 5.75 0.99
C ASN A 63 -4.99 5.49 1.56
N ASP A 64 -5.09 4.92 2.78
CA ASP A 64 -6.37 4.68 3.45
C ASP A 64 -7.16 5.99 3.65
N HIS A 65 -6.49 7.02 4.19
CA HIS A 65 -7.09 8.35 4.34
C HIS A 65 -7.62 8.90 3.00
N LYS A 66 -6.81 8.80 1.95
CA LYS A 66 -7.19 9.26 0.60
C LYS A 66 -8.43 8.52 0.08
N HIS A 67 -8.48 7.20 0.19
CA HIS A 67 -9.61 6.42 -0.32
C HIS A 67 -10.90 6.67 0.48
N ILE A 68 -10.80 6.86 1.79
CA ILE A 68 -11.93 7.24 2.63
C ILE A 68 -12.46 8.62 2.24
N GLU A 69 -11.57 9.59 2.03
CA GLU A 69 -11.94 10.94 1.61
C GLU A 69 -12.62 10.94 0.24
N GLU A 70 -12.03 10.26 -0.75
CA GLU A 70 -12.61 10.13 -2.08
C GLU A 70 -13.95 9.39 -2.06
N LEU A 71 -14.11 8.37 -1.22
CA LEU A 71 -15.38 7.67 -1.05
C LEU A 71 -16.45 8.60 -0.47
N SER A 72 -16.11 9.30 0.61
CA SER A 72 -17.01 10.26 1.26
C SER A 72 -17.48 11.35 0.28
N ASN A 73 -16.53 11.92 -0.47
CA ASN A 73 -16.83 12.93 -1.48
C ASN A 73 -17.75 12.38 -2.60
N ALA A 74 -17.52 11.16 -3.06
CA ALA A 74 -18.36 10.53 -4.07
C ALA A 74 -19.78 10.25 -3.56
N LEU A 75 -19.92 9.74 -2.33
CA LEU A 75 -21.22 9.50 -1.70
C LEU A 75 -21.99 10.80 -1.47
N LYS A 76 -21.29 11.86 -1.04
CA LYS A 76 -21.88 13.19 -0.92
C LYS A 76 -22.40 13.71 -2.26
N ALA A 77 -21.60 13.62 -3.32
CA ALA A 77 -22.03 14.03 -4.65
C ALA A 77 -23.25 13.23 -5.15
N ASN A 78 -23.33 11.93 -4.87
CA ASN A 78 -24.52 11.13 -5.19
C ASN A 78 -25.74 11.55 -4.36
N GLN A 79 -25.55 11.89 -3.09
CA GLN A 79 -26.62 12.37 -2.21
C GLN A 79 -27.14 13.75 -2.62
N ASP A 80 -26.25 14.65 -3.04
CA ASP A 80 -26.61 15.96 -3.58
C ASP A 80 -27.44 15.77 -4.87
N LEU A 81 -26.98 14.90 -5.78
CA LEU A 81 -27.73 14.55 -6.99
C LEU A 81 -29.11 13.94 -6.67
N ARG A 82 -29.18 13.04 -5.68
CA ARG A 82 -30.45 12.44 -5.22
C ARG A 82 -31.41 13.52 -4.71
N THR A 83 -30.90 14.53 -4.02
CA THR A 83 -31.68 15.66 -3.51
C THR A 83 -32.19 16.53 -4.65
N SER A 84 -31.32 16.96 -5.58
CA SER A 84 -31.70 17.79 -6.73
C SER A 84 -32.71 17.10 -7.66
N VAL A 85 -32.61 15.78 -7.84
CA VAL A 85 -33.61 15.01 -8.60
C VAL A 85 -34.92 14.85 -7.81
N GLY A 86 -34.85 14.76 -6.49
CA GLY A 86 -36.02 14.71 -5.61
C GLY A 86 -36.81 16.02 -5.54
N THR A 87 -36.11 17.16 -5.55
CA THR A 87 -36.71 18.51 -5.58
C THR A 87 -37.20 18.93 -6.97
N GLY A 88 -36.76 18.23 -8.02
CA GLY A 88 -37.10 18.53 -9.41
C GLY A 88 -36.19 19.58 -10.07
N ASP A 89 -35.15 20.03 -9.36
CA ASP A 89 -34.12 20.95 -9.90
C ASP A 89 -33.30 20.28 -11.01
N GLN A 90 -33.20 18.95 -10.99
CA GLN A 90 -32.52 18.15 -12.00
C GLN A 90 -33.37 16.95 -12.43
N ARG A 91 -33.19 16.49 -13.67
CA ARG A 91 -33.90 15.33 -14.25
C ARG A 91 -32.90 14.28 -14.73
N LEU A 92 -33.26 13.00 -14.61
CA LEU A 92 -32.44 11.87 -15.08
C LEU A 92 -32.90 11.42 -16.46
N PHE A 93 -32.32 11.99 -17.52
CA PHE A 93 -32.69 11.62 -18.88
C PHE A 93 -32.14 10.25 -19.27
N VAL A 94 -32.94 9.51 -20.03
CA VAL A 94 -32.54 8.23 -20.62
C VAL A 94 -32.42 8.42 -22.12
N GLN A 95 -31.34 7.94 -22.72
CA GLN A 95 -31.28 7.89 -24.19
C GLN A 95 -32.26 6.83 -24.67
N ALA A 96 -33.35 7.28 -25.27
CA ALA A 96 -34.36 6.43 -25.88
C ALA A 96 -34.53 6.80 -27.36
N SER A 97 -34.59 5.79 -28.22
CA SER A 97 -35.06 5.94 -29.60
C SER A 97 -36.54 5.59 -29.62
N CYS A 98 -37.41 6.61 -29.64
CA CYS A 98 -38.84 6.38 -29.77
C CYS A 98 -39.15 6.10 -31.25
N PRO A 99 -39.71 4.93 -31.62
CA PRO A 99 -40.19 4.72 -32.98
C PRO A 99 -41.28 5.75 -33.30
N ALA A 100 -41.25 6.32 -34.49
CA ALA A 100 -42.29 7.24 -34.95
C ALA A 100 -43.64 6.52 -34.85
N ALA A 101 -44.58 7.08 -34.08
CA ALA A 101 -45.90 6.52 -33.93
C ALA A 101 -46.54 6.38 -35.32
N THR A 102 -46.84 5.16 -35.76
CA THR A 102 -47.75 4.90 -36.86
C THR A 102 -49.16 5.21 -36.38
N VAL A 103 -49.49 6.50 -36.27
CA VAL A 103 -50.84 6.95 -35.95
C VAL A 103 -51.73 6.55 -37.13
N HIS A 104 -52.60 5.57 -36.94
CA HIS A 104 -53.79 5.47 -37.79
C HIS A 104 -54.57 6.76 -37.59
N ALA A 105 -54.74 7.52 -38.67
CA ALA A 105 -55.49 8.76 -38.69
C ALA A 105 -56.99 8.48 -38.53
N ASP A 106 -57.39 7.97 -37.37
CA ASP A 106 -58.79 7.95 -36.99
C ASP A 106 -59.16 9.37 -36.54
N SER A 107 -60.08 9.93 -37.30
CA SER A 107 -60.56 11.30 -37.27
C SER A 107 -61.31 11.62 -35.97
N ALA A 108 -60.60 11.84 -34.86
CA ALA A 108 -61.11 12.52 -33.66
C ALA A 108 -59.99 12.78 -32.63
N GLY A 109 -59.10 13.74 -32.89
CA GLY A 109 -58.11 14.14 -31.89
C GLY A 109 -56.92 14.89 -32.46
N THR A 110 -57.11 16.14 -32.89
CA THR A 110 -56.00 17.04 -33.24
C THR A 110 -55.31 17.52 -31.97
N GLY A 111 -54.42 16.69 -31.44
CA GLY A 111 -53.59 17.03 -30.28
C GLY A 111 -52.41 16.08 -30.22
N LEU A 112 -51.34 16.40 -30.94
CA LEU A 112 -50.05 15.75 -30.73
C LEU A 112 -49.59 16.16 -29.33
N ALA A 113 -49.75 15.28 -28.34
CA ALA A 113 -49.29 15.56 -27.00
C ALA A 113 -47.78 15.77 -27.05
N ASP A 114 -47.32 16.95 -26.61
CA ASP A 114 -45.90 17.21 -26.36
C ASP A 114 -45.48 16.34 -25.16
N ALA A 115 -45.14 15.09 -25.47
CA ALA A 115 -44.54 14.19 -24.51
C ALA A 115 -43.11 14.67 -24.28
N GLY A 116 -42.85 15.27 -23.11
CA GLY A 116 -41.53 15.75 -22.74
C GLY A 116 -40.45 14.67 -22.87
N ALA A 117 -39.18 15.11 -22.92
CA ALA A 117 -38.03 14.23 -23.13
C ALA A 117 -38.03 13.00 -22.18
N PRO A 118 -37.62 11.82 -22.69
CA PRO A 118 -37.64 10.57 -21.94
C PRO A 118 -36.80 10.66 -20.66
N GLU A 119 -37.42 10.34 -19.53
CA GLU A 119 -36.82 10.40 -18.20
C GLU A 119 -36.92 9.05 -17.50
N LEU A 120 -35.98 8.76 -16.60
CA LEU A 120 -36.02 7.60 -15.74
C LEU A 120 -37.30 7.62 -14.88
N ALA A 121 -38.05 6.52 -14.95
CA ALA A 121 -39.30 6.35 -14.21
C ALA A 121 -39.07 6.53 -12.70
N ALA A 122 -40.01 7.17 -12.01
CA ALA A 122 -39.86 7.53 -10.59
C ALA A 122 -39.56 6.32 -9.68
N ASN A 123 -40.09 5.13 -10.02
CA ASN A 123 -39.84 3.88 -9.32
C ASN A 123 -38.43 3.30 -9.55
N ALA A 124 -37.75 3.65 -10.65
CA ALA A 124 -36.40 3.19 -10.97
C ALA A 124 -35.29 4.14 -10.48
N ARG A 125 -35.65 5.37 -10.06
CA ARG A 125 -34.69 6.34 -9.51
C ARG A 125 -33.96 5.85 -8.25
N PRO A 126 -34.61 5.19 -7.27
CA PRO A 126 -33.92 4.63 -6.10
C PRO A 126 -32.81 3.65 -6.50
N ASP A 127 -33.12 2.70 -7.38
CA ASP A 127 -32.17 1.69 -7.84
C ASP A 127 -30.96 2.31 -8.53
N TYR A 128 -31.19 3.35 -9.36
CA TYR A 128 -30.10 4.10 -9.99
C TYR A 128 -29.14 4.70 -8.96
N PHE A 129 -29.65 5.35 -7.90
CA PHE A 129 -28.78 5.92 -6.89
C PHE A 129 -28.06 4.84 -6.06
N THR A 130 -28.75 3.74 -5.73
CA THR A 130 -28.13 2.60 -5.07
C THR A 130 -26.96 2.03 -5.89
N LEU A 131 -27.14 1.90 -7.21
CA LEU A 131 -26.08 1.45 -8.12
C LEU A 131 -24.89 2.41 -8.13
N ARG A 132 -25.14 3.72 -8.10
CA ARG A 132 -24.05 4.72 -8.03
C ARG A 132 -23.28 4.66 -6.71
N ASP A 133 -23.96 4.46 -5.59
CA ASP A 133 -23.34 4.32 -4.28
C ASP A 133 -22.48 3.04 -4.23
N GLN A 134 -23.02 1.92 -4.71
CA GLN A 134 -22.28 0.65 -4.82
C GLN A 134 -21.05 0.79 -5.73
N LEU A 135 -21.18 1.48 -6.88
CA LEU A 135 -20.07 1.72 -7.78
C LEU A 135 -18.97 2.55 -7.12
N ALA A 136 -19.32 3.58 -6.33
CA ALA A 136 -18.34 4.38 -5.60
C ALA A 136 -17.56 3.53 -4.59
N VAL A 137 -18.26 2.69 -3.82
CA VAL A 137 -17.65 1.75 -2.87
C VAL A 137 -16.74 0.75 -3.58
N SER A 138 -17.24 0.06 -4.61
CA SER A 138 -16.45 -0.95 -5.34
C SER A 138 -15.22 -0.34 -6.01
N LYS A 139 -15.32 0.88 -6.55
CA LYS A 139 -14.18 1.59 -7.13
C LYS A 139 -13.08 1.80 -6.09
N GLN A 140 -13.42 2.32 -4.91
CA GLN A 140 -12.44 2.58 -3.86
C GLN A 140 -11.85 1.28 -3.29
N MET A 141 -12.65 0.22 -3.16
CA MET A 141 -12.16 -1.11 -2.77
C MET A 141 -11.12 -1.65 -3.78
N ILE A 142 -11.40 -1.52 -5.08
CA ILE A 142 -10.48 -1.97 -6.13
C ILE A 142 -9.18 -1.14 -6.11
N LEU A 143 -9.29 0.17 -5.99
CA LEU A 143 -8.11 1.06 -5.93
C LEU A 143 -7.25 0.78 -4.70
N GLY A 144 -7.88 0.68 -3.52
CA GLY A 144 -7.19 0.32 -2.29
C GLY A 144 -6.49 -1.04 -2.38
N LEU A 145 -7.12 -2.04 -3.01
CA LEU A 145 -6.48 -3.34 -3.25
C LEU A 145 -5.28 -3.24 -4.22
N GLN A 146 -5.39 -2.45 -5.28
CA GLN A 146 -4.27 -2.22 -6.20
C GLN A 146 -3.09 -1.55 -5.48
N ASP A 147 -3.36 -0.55 -4.64
CA ASP A 147 -2.33 0.17 -3.89
C ASP A 147 -1.70 -0.71 -2.80
N HIS A 148 -2.48 -1.60 -2.19
CA HIS A 148 -1.95 -2.63 -1.30
C HIS A 148 -1.00 -3.59 -2.03
N VAL A 149 -1.40 -4.13 -3.19
CA VAL A 149 -0.55 -5.03 -3.98
C VAL A 149 0.75 -4.35 -4.40
N ARG A 150 0.67 -3.08 -4.85
CA ARG A 150 1.86 -2.29 -5.23
C ARG A 150 2.82 -2.11 -4.05
N SER A 151 2.32 -1.80 -2.86
CA SER A 151 3.16 -1.51 -1.69
C SER A 151 3.68 -2.75 -0.96
N PHE A 152 2.88 -3.83 -0.89
CA PHE A 152 3.21 -5.02 -0.08
C PHE A 152 3.56 -6.28 -0.87
N CYS A 153 3.09 -6.46 -2.10
CA CYS A 153 3.27 -7.72 -2.85
C CYS A 153 4.38 -7.68 -3.90
N THR A 154 4.70 -6.52 -4.49
CA THR A 154 5.69 -6.42 -5.58
C THR A 154 7.15 -6.44 -5.11
N THR A 155 7.39 -6.36 -3.80
CA THR A 155 8.73 -6.41 -3.22
C THR A 155 8.92 -7.70 -2.44
N GLN A 156 9.02 -8.83 -3.14
CA GLN A 156 9.76 -9.94 -2.54
C GLN A 156 11.18 -9.46 -2.30
N PRO A 157 11.74 -9.55 -1.08
CA PRO A 157 13.18 -9.57 -0.96
C PRO A 157 13.62 -10.77 -1.81
N THR A 158 14.39 -10.52 -2.86
CA THR A 158 15.17 -11.59 -3.49
C THR A 158 15.98 -12.21 -2.37
N THR A 159 15.50 -13.33 -1.82
CA THR A 159 16.29 -14.23 -1.03
C THR A 159 17.28 -14.84 -2.01
N THR A 160 18.36 -14.10 -2.29
CA THR A 160 19.61 -14.67 -2.79
C THR A 160 20.04 -15.67 -1.73
N GLY A 161 19.56 -16.90 -1.89
CA GLY A 161 20.02 -18.05 -1.16
C GLY A 161 21.45 -18.30 -1.55
N THR A 162 22.37 -17.74 -0.78
CA THR A 162 23.69 -18.32 -0.65
C THR A 162 23.53 -19.48 0.33
N ALA A 163 23.26 -20.67 -0.20
CA ALA A 163 23.43 -21.92 0.53
C ALA A 163 24.91 -22.33 0.50
N PRO A 164 25.44 -22.98 1.56
CA PRO A 164 26.82 -23.46 1.63
C PRO A 164 27.13 -24.59 0.64
#